data_AF-A0A318Y5M0-F1
#
_entry.id   AF-A0A318Y5M0-F1
#
_cell.length_a   1.000
_cell.length_b   1.000
_cell.length_c   1.000
_cell.angle_alpha   90.00
_cell.angle_beta   90.00
_cell.angle_gamma   90.00
#
_symmetry.space_group_name_H-M   'P 1'
#
loop_
_entity.id
_entity.type
_entity.pdbx_description
1 polymer ?
#
loop_
_entity_poly.entity_id
_entity_poly.type
_entity_poly.pdbx_seq_one_letter_code
_entity_poly.pdbx_strand_id
1 'polypeptide(L)'
;MKEHGEFQLINSRDVSNWAIQLCYDQLPPRRERQGVVNVLYVIGTLSRVKISTMRKDMDAKLSKAREQLLSFGCDLRFNLTIFPLDVPSGVNSQPTGDTDGVYGAAGEGGRIGNCAKAALKSIHGSSTTPGLSEAVWEADMHIFGGNEASPDTMSPVPYEPNYLAYYYATEDGMLANDHRYVIGKTTGLGIFLPAVAEALARGGDWTGGKVLQEWFPDVVKDHADWHAVVGPEATSRSTWMEKGYSEMPLPLIWFFRFLPWHELHDIQTNMCGASRLD
;
A
#
# COMPACT_ATOMS: atom_id res chain seq x y z
N MET A 1 9.74 4.75 -28.85
CA MET A 1 9.80 4.69 -27.38
C MET A 1 8.84 3.61 -26.95
N LYS A 2 9.30 2.59 -26.22
CA LYS A 2 8.37 1.65 -25.57
C LYS A 2 7.70 2.44 -24.44
N GLU A 3 6.37 2.47 -24.42
CA GLU A 3 5.61 3.00 -23.30
C GLU A 3 6.00 2.18 -22.06
N HIS A 4 6.83 2.74 -21.19
CA HIS A 4 6.99 2.20 -19.86
C HIS A 4 5.66 2.49 -19.14
N GLY A 5 4.95 1.44 -18.73
CA GLY A 5 3.73 1.58 -17.94
C GLY A 5 4.00 2.46 -16.72
N GLU A 6 3.02 3.29 -16.37
CA GLU A 6 3.09 4.28 -15.29
C GLU A 6 3.22 3.63 -13.89
N PHE A 7 2.93 2.34 -13.80
CA PHE A 7 3.10 1.49 -12.62
C PHE A 7 3.68 0.10 -12.97
N GLN A 8 4.51 -0.44 -12.08
CA GLN A 8 5.09 -1.78 -12.20
C GLN A 8 4.73 -2.61 -10.97
N LEU A 9 4.09 -3.77 -11.18
CA LEU A 9 3.90 -4.77 -10.13
C LEU A 9 5.22 -5.45 -9.77
N ILE A 10 5.45 -5.64 -8.47
CA ILE A 10 6.58 -6.36 -7.91
C ILE A 10 6.07 -7.73 -7.47
N ASN A 11 6.61 -8.79 -8.07
CA ASN A 11 6.17 -10.16 -7.76
C ASN A 11 6.80 -10.67 -6.46
N SER A 12 6.18 -11.67 -5.84
CA SER A 12 6.65 -12.27 -4.58
C SER A 12 8.04 -12.92 -4.67
N ARG A 13 8.45 -13.36 -5.87
CA ARG A 13 9.79 -13.91 -6.11
C ARG A 13 10.86 -12.83 -5.98
N ASP A 14 10.64 -11.63 -6.50
CA ASP A 14 11.57 -10.51 -6.38
C ASP A 14 11.72 -10.07 -4.92
N VAL A 15 10.61 -9.97 -4.20
CA VAL A 15 10.61 -9.69 -2.74
C VAL A 15 11.43 -10.73 -1.98
N SER A 16 11.28 -12.01 -2.32
CA SER A 16 12.05 -13.11 -1.72
C SER A 16 13.53 -13.05 -2.09
N ASN A 17 13.86 -12.72 -3.34
CA ASN A 17 15.23 -12.56 -3.81
C ASN A 17 15.95 -11.39 -3.11
N TRP A 18 15.20 -10.35 -2.73
CA TRP A 18 15.70 -9.22 -1.94
C TRP A 18 15.78 -9.53 -0.44
N ALA A 19 15.46 -10.76 -0.02
CA ALA A 19 15.44 -11.19 1.38
C ALA A 19 14.55 -10.33 2.29
N ILE A 20 13.49 -9.75 1.73
CA ILE A 20 12.54 -8.92 2.48
C ILE A 20 11.54 -9.83 3.18
N GLN A 21 11.52 -9.75 4.51
CA GLN A 21 10.51 -10.42 5.32
C GLN A 21 9.23 -9.57 5.36
N LEU A 22 8.14 -10.13 4.82
CA LEU A 22 6.81 -9.53 4.88
C LEU A 22 6.07 -9.90 6.16
N CYS A 23 5.10 -9.08 6.55
CA CYS A 23 4.18 -9.40 7.63
C CYS A 23 3.18 -10.48 7.18
N TYR A 24 2.97 -11.51 7.99
CA TYR A 24 1.92 -12.52 7.73
C TYR A 24 0.96 -12.64 8.92
N ASP A 25 0.90 -11.60 9.74
CA ASP A 25 -0.01 -11.51 10.88
C ASP A 25 -1.45 -11.57 10.39
N GLN A 26 -2.29 -12.29 11.13
CA GLN A 26 -3.67 -12.56 10.76
C GLN A 26 -4.60 -11.89 11.76
N LEU A 27 -5.77 -11.45 11.30
CA LEU A 27 -6.80 -10.90 12.17
C LEU A 27 -8.09 -11.71 12.00
N PRO A 28 -8.80 -12.02 13.10
CA PRO A 28 -10.04 -12.74 13.03
C PRO A 28 -11.09 -11.82 12.38
N PRO A 29 -11.76 -12.28 11.32
CA PRO A 29 -12.91 -11.57 10.81
C PRO A 29 -14.07 -11.66 11.79
N ARG A 30 -14.97 -10.69 11.75
CA ARG A 30 -16.28 -10.85 12.41
C ARG A 30 -17.10 -11.97 11.74
N ARG A 31 -18.10 -12.50 12.47
CA ARG A 31 -19.24 -13.20 11.85
C ARG A 31 -20.03 -12.22 10.99
N GLU A 32 -20.02 -12.47 9.69
CA GLU A 32 -20.68 -11.67 8.65
C GLU A 32 -22.13 -11.34 9.00
N ARG A 33 -22.53 -10.10 8.75
CA ARG A 33 -23.94 -9.66 8.74
C ARG A 33 -24.42 -9.69 7.30
N GLN A 34 -25.59 -10.28 7.05
CA GLN A 34 -26.14 -10.46 5.70
C GLN A 34 -26.02 -9.19 4.83
N GLY A 35 -25.28 -9.29 3.73
CA GLY A 35 -25.23 -8.30 2.65
C GLY A 35 -24.42 -7.02 2.90
N VAL A 36 -23.75 -6.87 4.05
CA VAL A 36 -22.87 -5.72 4.34
C VAL A 36 -21.54 -6.18 4.90
N VAL A 37 -20.45 -5.82 4.22
CA VAL A 37 -19.07 -6.10 4.61
C VAL A 37 -18.43 -4.81 5.12
N ASN A 38 -18.07 -4.78 6.40
CA ASN A 38 -17.29 -3.69 6.99
C ASN A 38 -15.81 -3.92 6.67
N VAL A 39 -15.24 -3.04 5.87
CA VAL A 39 -13.83 -3.06 5.49
C VAL A 39 -13.09 -2.07 6.37
N LEU A 40 -12.18 -2.58 7.20
CA LEU A 40 -11.21 -1.74 7.87
C LEU A 40 -9.96 -1.64 7.00
N TYR A 41 -9.61 -0.41 6.62
CA TYR A 41 -8.39 -0.11 5.88
C TYR A 41 -7.43 0.70 6.76
N VAL A 42 -6.42 0.03 7.33
CA VAL A 42 -5.43 0.67 8.21
C VAL A 42 -4.24 1.13 7.39
N ILE A 43 -3.82 2.39 7.53
CA ILE A 43 -2.78 2.99 6.68
C ILE A 43 -1.68 3.64 7.52
N GLY A 44 -0.42 3.41 7.16
CA GLY A 44 0.74 3.86 7.94
C GLY A 44 1.16 5.32 7.68
N THR A 45 0.21 6.26 7.65
CA THR A 45 0.52 7.68 7.43
C THR A 45 -0.51 8.62 8.05
N LEU A 46 -0.04 9.77 8.54
CA LEU A 46 -0.88 10.90 8.97
C LEU A 46 -0.98 12.02 7.91
N SER A 47 -0.36 11.85 6.73
CA SER A 47 -0.43 12.85 5.67
C SER A 47 -1.86 12.95 5.12
N ARG A 48 -2.48 14.13 5.24
CA ARG A 48 -3.85 14.37 4.76
C ARG A 48 -4.01 14.08 3.27
N VAL A 49 -2.99 14.40 2.46
CA VAL A 49 -2.98 14.14 1.01
C VAL A 49 -2.94 12.64 0.73
N LYS A 50 -2.06 11.89 1.41
CA LYS A 50 -2.00 10.42 1.27
C LYS A 50 -3.30 9.77 1.73
N ILE A 51 -3.82 10.16 2.90
CA ILE A 51 -5.07 9.63 3.44
C ILE A 51 -6.23 9.84 2.46
N SER A 52 -6.40 11.06 1.94
CA SER A 52 -7.48 11.37 0.99
C SER A 52 -7.36 10.55 -0.30
N THR A 53 -6.13 10.39 -0.81
CA THR A 53 -5.86 9.63 -2.03
C THR A 53 -6.17 8.16 -1.82
N MET A 54 -5.64 7.56 -0.76
CA MET A 54 -5.82 6.16 -0.40
C MET A 54 -7.29 5.83 -0.12
N ARG A 55 -8.05 6.73 0.52
CA ARG A 55 -9.50 6.58 0.73
C ARG A 55 -10.25 6.55 -0.60
N LYS A 56 -10.11 7.59 -1.42
CA LYS A 56 -10.82 7.73 -2.70
C LYS A 56 -10.59 6.52 -3.60
N ASP A 57 -9.34 6.06 -3.64
CA ASP A 57 -8.95 4.90 -4.43
C ASP A 57 -9.54 3.59 -3.88
N MET A 58 -9.48 3.35 -2.57
CA MET A 58 -10.08 2.16 -1.96
C MET A 58 -11.61 2.13 -2.14
N ASP A 59 -12.29 3.28 -2.02
CA ASP A 59 -13.73 3.39 -2.30
C ASP A 59 -14.07 2.99 -3.75
N ALA A 60 -13.27 3.45 -4.72
CA ALA A 60 -13.44 3.10 -6.13
C ALA A 60 -13.20 1.60 -6.37
N LYS A 61 -12.19 1.01 -5.74
CA LYS A 61 -11.88 -0.41 -5.83
C LYS A 61 -12.96 -1.29 -5.23
N LEU A 62 -13.48 -0.95 -4.06
CA LEU A 62 -14.58 -1.67 -3.43
C LEU A 62 -15.87 -1.55 -4.24
N SER A 63 -16.11 -0.39 -4.86
CA SER A 63 -17.24 -0.21 -5.79
C SER A 63 -17.11 -1.12 -7.02
N LYS A 64 -15.92 -1.18 -7.63
CA LYS A 64 -15.64 -2.09 -8.74
C LYS A 64 -15.74 -3.57 -8.34
N ALA A 65 -15.22 -3.94 -7.17
CA ALA A 65 -15.33 -5.29 -6.63
C ALA A 65 -16.79 -5.67 -6.42
N ARG A 66 -17.63 -4.75 -5.93
CA ARG A 66 -19.08 -4.96 -5.80
C ARG A 66 -19.75 -5.26 -7.14
N GLU A 67 -19.45 -4.48 -8.18
CA GLU A 67 -20.00 -4.73 -9.53
C GLU A 67 -19.62 -6.11 -10.06
N GLN A 68 -18.36 -6.52 -9.84
CA GLN A 68 -17.87 -7.84 -10.23
C GLN A 68 -18.55 -8.96 -9.43
N LEU A 69 -18.66 -8.82 -8.10
CA LEU A 69 -19.32 -9.80 -7.24
C LEU A 69 -20.82 -9.93 -7.55
N LEU A 70 -21.49 -8.83 -7.89
CA LEU A 70 -22.87 -8.84 -8.33
C LEU A 70 -23.06 -9.68 -9.61
N SER A 71 -22.08 -9.67 -10.53
CA SER A 71 -22.12 -10.49 -11.74
C SER A 71 -22.03 -12.00 -11.46
N PHE A 72 -21.53 -12.38 -10.27
CA PHE A 72 -21.55 -13.76 -9.79
C PHE A 72 -22.85 -14.12 -9.06
N GLY A 73 -23.68 -13.13 -8.68
CA GLY A 73 -24.91 -13.35 -7.90
C GLY A 73 -24.81 -12.88 -6.45
N CYS A 74 -23.68 -12.27 -6.06
CA CYS A 74 -23.39 -11.82 -4.72
C CYS A 74 -23.67 -10.31 -4.56
N ASP A 75 -24.83 -9.95 -3.98
CA ASP A 75 -25.16 -8.54 -3.68
C ASP A 75 -24.58 -8.13 -2.31
N LEU A 76 -23.33 -7.69 -2.32
CA LEU A 76 -22.65 -7.13 -1.15
C LEU A 76 -22.62 -5.60 -1.20
N ARG A 77 -22.64 -4.99 -0.02
CA ARG A 77 -22.29 -3.58 0.16
C ARG A 77 -21.04 -3.48 1.02
N PHE A 78 -20.08 -2.68 0.58
CA PHE A 78 -18.88 -2.41 1.36
C PHE A 78 -19.03 -1.12 2.15
N ASN A 79 -18.76 -1.17 3.44
CA ASN A 79 -18.67 -0.01 4.32
C ASN A 79 -17.19 0.20 4.69
N LEU A 80 -16.55 1.24 4.15
CA LEU A 80 -15.13 1.50 4.32
C LEU A 80 -14.86 2.41 5.54
N THR A 81 -14.14 1.86 6.51
CA THR A 81 -13.50 2.63 7.58
C THR A 81 -12.00 2.72 7.30
N ILE A 82 -11.48 3.93 7.05
CA ILE A 82 -10.02 4.15 6.98
C ILE A 82 -9.48 4.52 8.36
N PHE A 83 -8.35 3.95 8.74
CA PHE A 83 -7.72 4.20 10.03
C PHE A 83 -6.24 4.56 9.85
N PRO A 84 -5.90 5.87 9.83
CA PRO A 84 -4.51 6.30 9.71
C PRO A 84 -3.74 6.13 11.04
N LEU A 85 -2.52 5.63 10.95
CA LEU A 85 -1.61 5.45 12.08
C LEU A 85 -0.26 6.12 11.82
N ASP A 86 0.32 6.68 12.88
CA ASP A 86 1.73 7.08 12.89
C ASP A 86 2.58 5.88 13.29
N VAL A 87 3.21 5.25 12.31
CA VAL A 87 4.05 4.06 12.51
C VAL A 87 5.38 4.25 11.78
N PRO A 88 6.50 3.68 12.27
CA PRO A 88 7.76 3.75 11.55
C PRO A 88 7.73 2.93 10.25
N SER A 89 8.56 3.30 9.28
CA SER A 89 8.82 2.52 8.05
C SER A 89 9.94 1.50 8.21
N GLY A 90 10.69 1.51 9.33
CA GLY A 90 11.79 0.57 9.55
C GLY A 90 13.02 0.79 8.65
N VAL A 91 13.01 1.82 7.81
CA VAL A 91 14.13 2.27 6.97
C VAL A 91 14.58 3.67 7.41
N ASN A 92 15.73 4.11 6.88
CA ASN A 92 16.20 5.48 7.07
C ASN A 92 15.19 6.50 6.54
N SER A 93 15.23 7.74 7.04
CA SER A 93 14.34 8.82 6.58
C SER A 93 14.48 9.12 5.09
N GLN A 94 15.68 8.93 4.54
CA GLN A 94 15.96 8.92 3.11
C GLN A 94 16.33 7.48 2.69
N PRO A 95 15.34 6.61 2.41
CA PRO A 95 15.62 5.29 1.87
C PRO A 95 16.15 5.39 0.44
N THR A 96 16.85 4.36 -0.04
CA THR A 96 17.33 4.32 -1.43
C THR A 96 17.14 2.94 -2.07
N GLY A 97 16.68 2.95 -3.32
CA GLY A 97 16.49 1.75 -4.13
C GLY A 97 15.27 0.90 -3.76
N ASP A 98 15.10 -0.17 -4.54
CA ASP A 98 13.94 -1.06 -4.49
C ASP A 98 13.80 -1.79 -3.15
N THR A 99 14.92 -2.26 -2.57
CA THR A 99 14.91 -3.01 -1.32
C THR A 99 14.33 -2.20 -0.17
N ASP A 100 14.83 -0.98 0.06
CA ASP A 100 14.33 -0.09 1.11
C ASP A 100 12.90 0.37 0.81
N GLY A 101 12.58 0.62 -0.46
CA GLY A 101 11.24 1.04 -0.87
C GLY A 101 10.18 -0.01 -0.55
N VAL A 102 10.43 -1.27 -0.92
CA VAL A 102 9.52 -2.38 -0.63
C VAL A 102 9.50 -2.73 0.86
N TYR A 103 10.66 -2.81 1.51
CA TYR A 103 10.70 -3.09 2.95
C TYR A 103 9.97 -2.00 3.73
N GLY A 104 10.19 -0.72 3.39
CA GLY A 104 9.52 0.40 4.02
C GLY A 104 8.00 0.35 3.89
N ALA A 105 7.49 0.06 2.68
CA ALA A 105 6.05 -0.02 2.44
C ALA A 105 5.40 -1.28 3.06
N ALA A 106 6.01 -2.45 2.87
CA ALA A 106 5.36 -3.75 3.08
C ALA A 106 6.06 -4.70 4.07
N GLY A 107 7.27 -4.38 4.51
CA GLY A 107 8.06 -5.25 5.38
C GLY A 107 7.43 -5.46 6.76
N GLU A 108 7.87 -6.52 7.44
CA GLU A 108 7.41 -6.87 8.79
C GLU A 108 7.73 -5.80 9.85
N GLY A 109 8.83 -5.06 9.65
CA GLY A 109 9.19 -3.85 10.39
C GLY A 109 8.82 -2.55 9.67
N GLY A 110 8.17 -2.66 8.51
CA GLY A 110 7.72 -1.54 7.67
C GLY A 110 6.33 -1.02 8.05
N ARG A 111 5.77 -0.15 7.19
CA ARG A 111 4.48 0.50 7.43
C ARG A 111 3.36 -0.52 7.65
N ILE A 112 3.17 -1.46 6.73
CA ILE A 112 2.14 -2.50 6.85
C ILE A 112 2.36 -3.36 8.08
N GLY A 113 3.58 -3.88 8.30
CA GLY A 113 3.87 -4.74 9.45
C GLY A 113 3.62 -4.06 10.79
N ASN A 114 4.01 -2.79 10.93
CA ASN A 114 3.75 -2.03 12.15
C ASN A 114 2.26 -1.68 12.33
N CYS A 115 1.52 -1.41 11.25
CA CYS A 115 0.07 -1.25 11.33
C CYS A 115 -0.63 -2.55 11.76
N ALA A 116 -0.24 -3.69 11.22
CA ALA A 116 -0.79 -5.00 11.59
C ALA A 116 -0.50 -5.33 13.07
N LYS A 117 0.73 -5.11 13.53
CA LYS A 117 1.11 -5.24 14.95
C LYS A 117 0.31 -4.32 15.87
N ALA A 118 0.03 -3.09 15.44
CA ALA A 118 -0.80 -2.15 16.20
C ALA A 118 -2.26 -2.63 16.29
N ALA A 119 -2.83 -3.12 15.20
CA ALA A 119 -4.17 -3.71 15.16
C ALA A 119 -4.26 -4.95 16.07
N LEU A 120 -3.28 -5.86 16.01
CA LEU A 120 -3.20 -7.02 16.91
C LEU A 120 -3.13 -6.62 18.38
N LYS A 121 -2.24 -5.68 18.74
CA LYS A 121 -2.17 -5.16 20.12
C LYS A 121 -3.49 -4.55 20.59
N SER A 122 -4.28 -3.98 19.68
CA SER A 122 -5.59 -3.40 20.00
C SER A 122 -6.66 -4.44 20.36
N ILE A 123 -6.56 -5.65 19.81
CA ILE A 123 -7.42 -6.79 20.18
C ILE A 123 -7.11 -7.24 21.62
N HIS A 124 -5.84 -7.24 21.99
CA HIS A 124 -5.37 -7.66 23.31
C HIS A 124 -5.45 -6.55 24.39
N GLY A 125 -6.25 -5.51 24.17
CA GLY A 125 -6.45 -4.42 25.14
C GLY A 125 -5.22 -3.58 25.44
N SER A 126 -4.18 -3.67 24.60
CA SER A 126 -2.88 -3.02 24.80
C SER A 126 -2.64 -1.83 23.86
N SER A 127 -3.64 -1.44 23.07
CA SER A 127 -3.54 -0.28 22.18
C SER A 127 -3.80 1.01 22.94
N THR A 128 -2.94 2.01 22.69
CA THR A 128 -3.12 3.39 23.13
C THR A 128 -3.82 4.25 22.07
N THR A 129 -4.14 3.69 20.89
CA THR A 129 -4.78 4.43 19.80
C THR A 129 -6.31 4.37 19.94
N PRO A 130 -6.99 5.50 20.23
CA PRO A 130 -8.43 5.51 20.44
C PRO A 130 -9.19 5.10 19.18
N GLY A 131 -10.24 4.27 19.30
CA GLY A 131 -11.09 3.85 18.17
C GLY A 131 -10.55 2.67 17.36
N LEU A 132 -9.26 2.32 17.47
CA LEU A 132 -8.67 1.25 16.68
C LEU A 132 -9.21 -0.13 17.09
N SER A 133 -9.38 -0.35 18.40
CA SER A 133 -9.87 -1.64 18.91
C SER A 133 -11.31 -1.88 18.42
N GLU A 134 -12.19 -0.90 18.54
CA GLU A 134 -13.57 -1.01 18.05
C GLU A 134 -13.60 -1.27 16.55
N ALA A 135 -12.83 -0.50 15.76
CA ALA A 135 -12.77 -0.66 14.32
C ALA A 135 -12.27 -2.05 13.90
N VAL A 136 -11.26 -2.60 14.58
CA VAL A 136 -10.72 -3.95 14.31
C VAL A 136 -11.75 -5.02 14.64
N TRP A 137 -12.46 -4.90 15.75
CA TRP A 137 -13.49 -5.86 16.17
C TRP A 137 -14.77 -5.81 15.33
N GLU A 138 -15.08 -4.65 14.75
CA GLU A 138 -16.28 -4.47 13.93
C GLU A 138 -16.09 -4.87 12.47
N ALA A 139 -14.85 -4.99 12.01
CA ALA A 139 -14.52 -5.30 10.63
C ALA A 139 -14.74 -6.77 10.25
N ASP A 140 -15.33 -6.97 9.08
CA ASP A 140 -15.44 -8.27 8.41
C ASP A 140 -14.19 -8.55 7.55
N MET A 141 -13.44 -7.50 7.20
CA MET A 141 -12.27 -7.56 6.32
C MET A 141 -11.22 -6.52 6.75
N HIS A 142 -9.96 -6.95 6.93
CA HIS A 142 -8.84 -6.10 7.36
C HIS A 142 -7.81 -5.94 6.24
N ILE A 143 -7.75 -4.74 5.65
CA ILE A 143 -6.76 -4.37 4.65
C ILE A 143 -5.76 -3.41 5.27
N PHE A 144 -4.48 -3.56 4.94
CA PHE A 144 -3.40 -2.68 5.36
C PHE A 144 -2.76 -2.01 4.15
N GLY A 145 -2.45 -0.72 4.25
CA GLY A 145 -1.89 0.09 3.18
C GLY A 145 -0.51 0.65 3.53
N GLY A 146 0.44 0.44 2.61
CA GLY A 146 1.81 0.96 2.68
C GLY A 146 2.10 1.94 1.55
N ASN A 147 2.89 2.96 1.84
CA ASN A 147 3.43 3.91 0.87
C ASN A 147 4.79 4.40 1.35
N GLU A 148 5.83 4.10 0.59
CA GLU A 148 7.18 4.58 0.84
C GLU A 148 7.77 5.15 -0.45
N ALA A 149 8.41 6.31 -0.40
CA ALA A 149 9.15 6.79 -1.57
C ALA A 149 10.63 6.58 -1.33
N SER A 150 11.30 5.96 -2.29
CA SER A 150 12.70 5.56 -2.17
C SER A 150 13.41 5.83 -3.49
N PRO A 151 14.20 6.93 -3.58
CA PRO A 151 14.97 7.26 -4.77
C PRO A 151 15.86 6.13 -5.28
N ASP A 152 15.82 5.92 -6.58
CA ASP A 152 16.85 5.20 -7.32
C ASP A 152 17.92 6.21 -7.78
N THR A 153 19.05 6.17 -7.08
CA THR A 153 20.22 7.04 -7.33
C THR A 153 21.23 6.41 -8.28
N MET A 154 21.04 5.14 -8.65
CA MET A 154 22.00 4.35 -9.44
C MET A 154 21.57 4.19 -10.89
N SER A 155 20.29 4.39 -11.20
CA SER A 155 19.77 4.40 -12.57
C SER A 155 20.43 5.48 -13.44
N PRO A 156 20.58 5.26 -14.75
CA PRO A 156 21.14 6.26 -15.68
C PRO A 156 20.41 7.61 -15.63
N VAL A 157 19.10 7.57 -15.35
CA VAL A 157 18.28 8.74 -15.05
C VAL A 157 17.70 8.54 -13.65
N PRO A 158 18.29 9.16 -12.62
CA PRO A 158 17.82 9.01 -11.24
C PRO A 158 16.40 9.52 -11.04
N TYR A 159 15.60 8.77 -10.28
CA TYR A 159 14.17 9.07 -10.07
C TYR A 159 13.70 8.61 -8.68
N GLU A 160 12.59 9.16 -8.21
CA GLU A 160 11.93 8.83 -6.93
C GLU A 160 10.58 8.18 -7.20
N PRO A 161 10.52 6.84 -7.23
CA PRO A 161 9.27 6.12 -7.25
C PRO A 161 8.62 6.09 -5.85
N ASN A 162 7.28 6.05 -5.83
CA ASN A 162 6.52 5.56 -4.70
C ASN A 162 6.32 4.05 -4.83
N TYR A 163 6.67 3.31 -3.78
CA TYR A 163 6.36 1.91 -3.56
C TYR A 163 5.06 1.84 -2.78
N LEU A 164 4.07 1.20 -3.39
CA LEU A 164 2.72 1.09 -2.87
C LEU A 164 2.45 -0.38 -2.56
N ALA A 165 1.74 -0.62 -1.46
CA ALA A 165 1.38 -1.98 -1.09
C ALA A 165 0.00 -2.06 -0.44
N TYR A 166 -0.70 -3.16 -0.71
CA TYR A 166 -1.82 -3.63 0.09
C TYR A 166 -1.51 -4.99 0.69
N TYR A 167 -2.02 -5.22 1.89
CA TYR A 167 -2.00 -6.52 2.56
C TYR A 167 -3.38 -6.87 3.12
N TYR A 168 -3.83 -8.11 2.90
CA TYR A 168 -5.07 -8.64 3.45
C TYR A 168 -4.80 -9.62 4.60
N ALA A 169 -5.12 -9.19 5.83
CA ALA A 169 -4.85 -9.95 7.05
C ALA A 169 -6.07 -10.78 7.46
N THR A 170 -6.15 -12.03 6.97
CA THR A 170 -7.25 -12.95 7.31
C THR A 170 -6.74 -14.23 7.99
N GLU A 171 -7.50 -14.70 8.99
CA GLU A 171 -7.31 -15.98 9.70
C GLU A 171 -8.05 -17.16 9.05
N ASP A 172 -8.87 -16.95 8.01
CA ASP A 172 -9.75 -17.99 7.46
C ASP A 172 -9.03 -19.15 6.74
N GLY A 173 -7.71 -19.05 6.55
CA GLY A 173 -6.90 -20.09 5.89
C GLY A 173 -7.19 -20.30 4.40
N MET A 174 -8.06 -19.48 3.79
CA MET A 174 -8.50 -19.65 2.40
C MET A 174 -7.50 -19.10 1.39
N LEU A 175 -6.63 -18.17 1.82
CA LEU A 175 -5.64 -17.52 0.95
C LEU A 175 -4.21 -17.85 1.37
N ALA A 176 -3.43 -18.33 0.41
CA ALA A 176 -1.99 -18.47 0.55
C ALA A 176 -1.32 -17.10 0.73
N ASN A 177 -0.20 -17.09 1.45
CA ASN A 177 0.49 -15.88 1.91
C ASN A 177 0.92 -14.94 0.76
N ASP A 178 1.35 -15.49 -0.36
CA ASP A 178 1.76 -14.77 -1.57
C ASP A 178 0.58 -14.08 -2.28
N HIS A 179 -0.65 -14.57 -2.10
CA HIS A 179 -1.86 -13.93 -2.61
C HIS A 179 -2.43 -12.86 -1.67
N ARG A 180 -1.88 -12.69 -0.46
CA ARG A 180 -2.35 -11.67 0.49
C ARG A 180 -1.73 -10.29 0.25
N TYR A 181 -0.74 -10.20 -0.62
CA TYR A 181 -0.04 -8.95 -0.93
C TYR A 181 -0.27 -8.52 -2.38
N VAL A 182 -0.37 -7.21 -2.56
CA VAL A 182 -0.12 -6.55 -3.84
C VAL A 182 0.91 -5.48 -3.56
N ILE A 183 2.02 -5.52 -4.29
CA ILE A 183 3.13 -4.57 -4.15
C ILE A 183 3.48 -4.07 -5.54
N GLY A 184 3.73 -2.78 -5.68
CA GLY A 184 4.27 -2.24 -6.91
C GLY A 184 4.92 -0.88 -6.71
N LYS A 185 5.52 -0.37 -7.78
CA LYS A 185 6.18 0.93 -7.78
C LYS A 185 5.74 1.76 -8.98
N THR A 186 5.60 3.05 -8.75
CA THR A 186 5.34 4.05 -9.81
C THR A 186 6.60 4.31 -10.63
N THR A 187 6.47 4.90 -11.82
CA THR A 187 7.63 5.41 -12.58
C THR A 187 8.32 6.60 -11.91
N GLY A 188 7.66 7.25 -10.95
CA GLY A 188 8.25 8.27 -10.11
C GLY A 188 8.56 9.60 -10.81
N LEU A 189 9.32 10.45 -10.12
CA LEU A 189 9.75 11.76 -10.61
C LEU A 189 11.26 11.86 -10.62
N GLY A 190 11.83 12.64 -11.53
CA GLY A 190 13.25 12.97 -11.50
C GLY A 190 13.66 13.55 -10.13
N ILE A 191 14.84 13.19 -9.64
CA ILE A 191 15.36 13.67 -8.36
C ILE A 191 16.42 14.75 -8.52
N PHE A 192 16.52 15.64 -7.53
CA PHE A 192 17.68 16.51 -7.39
C PHE A 192 18.81 15.73 -6.69
N LEU A 193 19.58 14.96 -7.46
CA LEU A 193 20.59 14.04 -6.94
C LEU A 193 21.55 14.66 -5.91
N PRO A 194 22.05 15.91 -6.07
CA PRO A 194 22.90 16.53 -5.05
C PRO A 194 22.22 16.69 -3.69
N ALA A 195 20.92 16.98 -3.65
CA ALA A 195 20.19 17.14 -2.40
C ALA A 195 19.94 15.79 -1.72
N VAL A 196 19.68 14.73 -2.50
CA VAL A 196 19.59 13.37 -1.99
C VAL A 196 20.94 12.90 -1.43
N ALA A 197 22.04 13.17 -2.14
CA ALA A 197 23.39 12.83 -1.66
C ALA A 197 23.76 13.56 -0.37
N GLU A 198 23.45 14.86 -0.26
CA GLU A 198 23.64 15.63 0.96
C GLU A 198 22.79 15.08 2.12
N ALA A 199 21.53 14.75 1.87
CA ALA A 199 20.66 14.16 2.90
C ALA A 199 21.22 12.83 3.43
N LEU A 200 21.74 11.98 2.53
CA LEU A 200 22.40 10.73 2.89
C LEU A 200 23.69 10.96 3.69
N ALA A 201 24.48 11.99 3.35
CA ALA A 201 25.70 12.36 4.06
C ALA A 201 25.41 12.88 5.48
N ARG A 202 24.32 13.63 5.66
CA ARG A 202 23.88 14.11 6.99
C ARG A 202 23.27 12.99 7.84
N GLY A 203 22.54 12.07 7.22
CA GLY A 203 21.84 10.98 7.91
C GLY A 203 20.69 11.46 8.81
N GLY A 204 20.19 10.56 9.67
CA GLY A 204 19.14 10.89 10.64
C GLY A 204 17.79 11.19 10.01
N ASP A 205 17.21 12.35 10.34
CA ASP A 205 15.89 12.79 9.85
C ASP A 205 15.95 13.58 8.53
N TRP A 206 17.14 13.74 7.94
CA TRP A 206 17.33 14.49 6.71
C TRP A 206 16.78 13.74 5.49
N THR A 207 16.14 14.49 4.59
CA THR A 207 15.64 14.04 3.30
C THR A 207 16.05 15.04 2.21
N GLY A 208 16.07 14.62 0.95
CA GLY A 208 16.40 15.51 -0.17
C GLY A 208 15.49 16.73 -0.22
N GLY A 209 14.20 16.58 0.13
CA GLY A 209 13.28 17.71 0.25
C GLY A 209 13.67 18.72 1.32
N LYS A 210 14.13 18.26 2.50
CA LYS A 210 14.61 19.14 3.58
C LYS A 210 15.87 19.89 3.16
N VAL A 211 16.78 19.22 2.45
CA VAL A 211 17.98 19.85 1.90
C VAL A 211 17.62 20.91 0.86
N LEU A 212 16.68 20.61 -0.06
CA LEU A 212 16.22 21.59 -1.04
C LEU A 212 15.56 22.81 -0.40
N GLN A 213 14.78 22.61 0.66
CA GLN A 213 14.19 23.70 1.44
C GLN A 213 15.27 24.57 2.10
N GLU A 214 16.37 23.97 2.57
CA GLU A 214 17.50 24.71 3.14
C GLU A 214 18.28 25.50 2.07
N TRP A 215 18.52 24.91 0.90
CA TRP A 215 19.30 25.53 -0.18
C TRP A 215 18.52 26.60 -0.93
N PHE A 216 17.21 26.42 -1.09
CA PHE A 216 16.34 27.31 -1.84
C PHE A 216 15.10 27.70 -1.02
N PRO A 217 15.26 28.36 0.15
CA PRO A 217 14.15 28.64 1.07
C PRO A 217 13.11 29.59 0.48
N ASP A 218 13.46 30.38 -0.54
CA ASP A 218 12.54 31.26 -1.25
C ASP A 218 11.67 30.54 -2.28
N VAL A 219 12.10 29.34 -2.70
CA VAL A 219 11.45 28.54 -3.74
C VAL A 219 10.71 27.35 -3.11
N VAL A 220 11.41 26.53 -2.33
CA VAL A 220 10.86 25.30 -1.73
C VAL A 220 10.31 25.61 -0.34
N LYS A 221 9.01 25.95 -0.28
CA LYS A 221 8.32 26.26 0.98
C LYS A 221 7.82 25.03 1.75
N ASP A 222 7.57 23.93 1.04
CA ASP A 222 7.17 22.64 1.61
C ASP A 222 8.14 21.55 1.13
N HIS A 223 8.88 20.96 2.06
CA HIS A 223 9.83 19.90 1.77
C HIS A 223 9.15 18.58 1.35
N ALA A 224 7.85 18.40 1.62
CA ALA A 224 7.11 17.18 1.31
C ALA A 224 6.58 17.12 -0.14
N ASP A 225 6.43 18.27 -0.80
CA ASP A 225 5.97 18.38 -2.20
C ASP A 225 6.83 19.37 -3.01
N TRP A 226 8.15 19.29 -2.82
CA TRP A 226 9.11 20.16 -3.53
C TRP A 226 9.02 20.03 -5.06
N HIS A 227 8.60 18.87 -5.57
CA HIS A 227 8.45 18.60 -7.01
C HIS A 227 7.50 19.56 -7.70
N ALA A 228 6.47 20.06 -7.01
CA ALA A 228 5.55 21.05 -7.56
C ALA A 228 6.24 22.37 -7.95
N VAL A 229 7.42 22.65 -7.37
CA VAL A 229 8.14 23.92 -7.57
C VAL A 229 9.42 23.74 -8.37
N VAL A 230 10.18 22.66 -8.13
CA VAL A 230 11.49 22.44 -8.78
C VAL A 230 11.53 21.18 -9.67
N GLY A 231 10.41 20.46 -9.81
CA GLY A 231 10.24 19.37 -10.76
C GLY A 231 9.83 19.87 -12.16
N PRO A 232 9.72 18.96 -13.15
CA PRO A 232 9.20 19.29 -14.47
C PRO A 232 7.78 19.90 -14.39
N GLU A 233 7.50 20.90 -15.24
CA GLU A 233 6.20 21.61 -15.25
C GLU A 233 5.02 20.62 -15.24
N ALA A 234 4.03 20.91 -14.38
CA ALA A 234 2.79 20.16 -14.21
C ALA A 234 2.88 18.75 -13.57
N THR A 235 3.97 18.42 -12.86
CA THR A 235 4.05 17.17 -12.09
C THR A 235 4.24 17.38 -10.58
N SER A 236 3.21 17.06 -9.79
CA SER A 236 3.29 16.96 -8.33
C SER A 236 3.61 15.52 -7.91
N ARG A 237 4.23 15.34 -6.75
CA ARG A 237 4.45 14.01 -6.18
C ARG A 237 3.13 13.26 -5.92
N SER A 238 2.04 13.99 -5.66
CA SER A 238 0.71 13.41 -5.48
C SER A 238 0.18 12.75 -6.76
N THR A 239 0.51 13.28 -7.94
CA THR A 239 0.04 12.76 -9.24
C THR A 239 0.45 11.30 -9.44
N TRP A 240 1.71 10.96 -9.15
CA TRP A 240 2.18 9.58 -9.30
C TRP A 240 1.64 8.64 -8.24
N MET A 241 1.42 9.14 -7.02
CA MET A 241 0.75 8.35 -6.00
C MET A 241 -0.70 8.03 -6.42
N GLU A 242 -1.45 9.00 -6.92
CA GLU A 242 -2.82 8.80 -7.41
C GLU A 242 -2.86 7.79 -8.56
N LYS A 243 -1.97 7.96 -9.55
CA LYS A 243 -1.83 7.02 -10.68
C LYS A 243 -1.46 5.62 -10.22
N GLY A 244 -0.42 5.49 -9.39
CA GLY A 244 0.04 4.20 -8.88
C GLY A 244 -1.04 3.47 -8.10
N TYR A 245 -1.79 4.17 -7.25
CA TYR A 245 -2.94 3.56 -6.59
C TYR A 245 -4.01 3.14 -7.60
N SER A 246 -4.36 4.00 -8.56
CA SER A 246 -5.38 3.66 -9.56
C SER A 246 -5.05 2.41 -10.40
N GLU A 247 -3.77 2.15 -10.66
CA GLU A 247 -3.29 0.98 -11.40
C GLU A 247 -3.12 -0.26 -10.53
N MET A 248 -2.83 -0.09 -9.23
CA MET A 248 -2.64 -1.20 -8.31
C MET A 248 -3.95 -1.97 -8.10
N PRO A 249 -4.04 -3.27 -8.43
CA PRO A 249 -5.28 -4.02 -8.31
C PRO A 249 -5.64 -4.34 -6.86
N LEU A 250 -6.94 -4.44 -6.59
CA LEU A 250 -7.45 -5.11 -5.39
C LEU A 250 -7.85 -6.53 -5.79
N PRO A 251 -7.19 -7.58 -5.28
CA PRO A 251 -7.42 -8.94 -5.76
C PRO A 251 -8.84 -9.43 -5.45
N LEU A 252 -9.56 -9.90 -6.47
CA LEU A 252 -10.92 -10.41 -6.30
C LEU A 252 -10.97 -11.64 -5.36
N ILE A 253 -9.89 -12.43 -5.34
CA ILE A 253 -9.73 -13.58 -4.44
C ILE A 253 -9.86 -13.21 -2.95
N TRP A 254 -9.61 -11.96 -2.57
CA TRP A 254 -9.77 -11.49 -1.18
C TRP A 254 -11.24 -11.48 -0.72
N PHE A 255 -12.18 -11.46 -1.66
CA PHE A 255 -13.62 -11.42 -1.39
C PHE A 255 -14.29 -12.80 -1.46
N PHE A 256 -13.56 -13.85 -1.85
CA PHE A 256 -14.13 -15.18 -2.09
C PHE A 256 -14.84 -15.78 -0.88
N ARG A 257 -14.37 -15.47 0.33
CA ARG A 257 -15.03 -15.86 1.58
C ARG A 257 -16.48 -15.37 1.73
N PHE A 258 -16.89 -14.36 0.97
CA PHE A 258 -18.25 -13.81 0.97
C PHE A 258 -19.10 -14.40 -0.16
N LEU A 259 -18.52 -15.24 -1.02
CA LEU A 259 -19.24 -15.93 -2.07
C LEU A 259 -19.99 -17.15 -1.50
N PRO A 260 -21.18 -17.48 -2.04
CA PRO A 260 -21.84 -18.73 -1.75
C PRO A 260 -20.94 -19.93 -2.11
N TRP A 261 -20.98 -20.99 -1.29
CA TRP A 261 -20.14 -22.19 -1.46
C TRP A 261 -20.22 -22.85 -2.85
N HIS A 262 -21.35 -22.72 -3.55
CA HIS A 262 -21.52 -23.26 -4.89
C HIS A 262 -20.78 -22.46 -5.98
N GLU A 263 -20.59 -21.15 -5.80
CA GLU A 263 -19.84 -20.29 -6.75
C GLU A 263 -18.32 -20.41 -6.55
N LEU A 264 -17.87 -20.70 -5.32
CA LEU A 264 -16.46 -20.96 -5.02
C LEU A 264 -15.90 -22.12 -5.84
N HIS A 265 -16.71 -23.17 -6.06
CA HIS A 265 -16.30 -24.33 -6.84
C HIS A 265 -16.08 -23.96 -8.31
N ASP A 266 -16.98 -23.20 -8.93
CA ASP A 266 -16.86 -22.80 -10.33
C ASP A 266 -15.68 -21.84 -10.57
N ILE A 267 -15.42 -20.92 -9.64
CA ILE A 267 -14.30 -19.97 -9.76
C ILE A 267 -12.95 -20.66 -9.52
N GLN A 268 -12.85 -21.53 -8.51
CA GLN A 268 -11.62 -22.32 -8.29
C GLN A 268 -11.33 -23.24 -9.47
N THR A 269 -12.36 -23.86 -10.06
CA THR A 269 -12.18 -24.73 -11.24
C THR A 269 -11.72 -23.95 -12.47
N ASN A 270 -12.22 -22.72 -12.66
CA ASN A 270 -11.80 -21.86 -13.78
C ASN A 270 -10.40 -21.23 -13.58
N MET A 271 -10.02 -20.86 -12.35
CA MET A 271 -8.68 -20.34 -12.07
C MET A 271 -7.60 -21.45 -12.05
N CYS A 272 -7.92 -22.65 -11.57
CA CYS A 272 -7.02 -23.81 -11.66
C CYS A 272 -7.01 -24.45 -13.05
N GLY A 273 -8.06 -24.26 -13.86
CA GLY A 273 -8.11 -24.67 -15.26
C GLY A 273 -7.20 -23.85 -16.18
N ALA A 274 -6.94 -22.58 -15.84
CA ALA A 274 -6.03 -21.72 -16.58
C ALA A 274 -4.53 -22.00 -16.30
N SER A 275 -4.19 -22.86 -15.34
CA SER A 275 -2.80 -23.31 -15.08
C SER A 275 -2.49 -24.70 -15.66
N ARG A 276 -3.46 -25.30 -16.35
CA ARG A 276 -3.28 -26.52 -17.13
C ARG A 276 -3.89 -26.32 -18.50
N LEU A 277 -3.19 -25.61 -19.37
CA LEU A 277 -2.99 -25.91 -20.78
C LEU A 277 -2.10 -24.81 -21.38
N ASP A 278 -0.94 -25.27 -21.86
CA ASP A 278 0.13 -24.65 -22.65
C ASP A 278 1.12 -23.68 -21.98
#